data_AF-A0A1F5GBI6-F1
#
_entry.id   AF-A0A1F5GBI6-F1
#
_cell.length_a   1.000
_cell.length_b   1.000
_cell.length_c   1.000
_cell.angle_alpha   90.00
_cell.angle_beta   90.00
_cell.angle_gamma   90.00
#
_symmetry.space_group_name_H-M   'P 1'
#
loop_
_entity.id
_entity.type
_entity.pdbx_description
1 polymer ?
#
loop_
_entity_poly.entity_id
_entity_poly.type
_entity_poly.pdbx_seq_one_letter_code
_entity_poly.pdbx_strand_id
1 'polypeptide(L)'
;MHKAKILAIGCTDLRFQKIVDQDLQIRSHYGEFDRILWPGTSKDLRNVLSAALTSLKLHNPEEVLIYEHEDCGAYGDNNSEAAHKSNATKLKKALLKEKPQLQVETLIATLQEIKDL
;
A
#
# COMPACT_ATOMS: atom_id res chain seq x y z
N MET A 1 5.42 13.23 19.58
CA MET A 1 4.91 12.10 18.77
C MET A 1 4.57 12.67 17.40
N HIS A 2 5.23 12.22 16.34
CA HIS A 2 4.93 12.68 14.98
C HIS A 2 3.74 11.90 14.44
N LYS A 3 2.79 12.57 13.79
CA LYS A 3 1.61 11.94 13.21
C LYS A 3 1.79 11.89 11.70
N ALA A 4 1.61 10.71 11.11
CA ALA A 4 1.48 10.56 9.66
C ALA A 4 0.02 10.80 9.28
N LYS A 5 -0.22 11.44 8.13
CA LYS A 5 -1.55 11.55 7.53
C LYS A 5 -1.92 10.23 6.85
N ILE A 6 -0.99 9.72 6.03
CA ILE A 6 -1.16 8.54 5.19
C ILE A 6 -0.07 7.51 5.54
N LEU A 7 -0.40 6.23 5.44
CA LEU A 7 0.57 5.16 5.26
C LEU A 7 0.44 4.61 3.84
N ALA A 8 1.49 4.80 3.02
CA ALA A 8 1.58 4.26 1.68
C ALA A 8 2.31 2.90 1.72
N ILE A 9 1.68 1.85 1.20
CA ILE A 9 2.26 0.51 1.09
C ILE A 9 2.35 0.16 -0.39
N GLY A 10 3.55 -0.13 -0.89
CA GLY A 10 3.77 -0.44 -2.30
C GLY A 10 4.88 -1.45 -2.52
N CYS A 11 5.16 -1.76 -3.79
CA CYS A 11 6.23 -2.67 -4.16
C CYS A 11 7.58 -1.97 -4.22
N THR A 12 8.67 -2.71 -4.07
CA THR A 12 10.04 -2.21 -4.29
C THR A 12 10.37 -1.95 -5.76
N ASP A 13 9.45 -2.24 -6.68
CA ASP A 13 9.64 -2.08 -8.13
C ASP A 13 9.84 -0.61 -8.52
N LEU A 14 11.04 -0.31 -9.03
CA LEU A 14 11.47 1.04 -9.37
C LEU A 14 10.64 1.68 -10.49
N ARG A 15 9.98 0.87 -11.35
CA ARG A 15 9.23 1.36 -12.51
C ARG A 15 8.03 2.21 -12.10
N PHE A 16 7.46 1.93 -10.93
CA PHE A 16 6.25 2.58 -10.45
C PHE A 16 6.51 3.67 -9.41
N GLN A 17 7.76 3.90 -9.00
CA GLN A 17 8.10 4.92 -8.00
C GLN A 17 7.58 6.31 -8.40
N LYS A 18 7.83 6.73 -9.64
CA LYS A 18 7.44 8.06 -10.11
C LYS A 18 5.92 8.27 -10.05
N ILE A 19 5.13 7.32 -10.52
CA ILE A 19 3.68 7.48 -10.59
C ILE A 19 3.03 7.42 -9.20
N VAL A 20 3.52 6.53 -8.33
CA VAL A 20 3.09 6.45 -6.93
C VAL A 20 3.48 7.72 -6.16
N ASP A 21 4.69 8.25 -6.39
CA ASP A 21 5.13 9.51 -5.77
C ASP A 21 4.26 10.68 -6.23
N GLN A 22 3.92 10.74 -7.51
CA GLN A 22 3.04 11.79 -8.04
C GLN A 22 1.65 11.75 -7.41
N ASP A 23 1.02 10.57 -7.28
CA ASP A 23 -0.27 10.43 -6.60
C ASP A 23 -0.16 10.80 -5.11
N LEU A 24 0.90 10.35 -4.42
CA LEU A 24 1.12 10.72 -3.02
C LEU A 24 1.32 12.22 -2.82
N GLN A 25 2.00 12.92 -3.74
CA GLN A 25 2.18 14.38 -3.65
C GLN A 25 0.88 15.18 -3.90
N ILE A 26 -0.12 14.58 -4.54
CA ILE A 26 -1.46 15.18 -4.66
C ILE A 26 -2.22 15.04 -3.33
N ARG A 27 -2.00 13.93 -2.61
CA ARG A 27 -2.73 13.57 -1.38
C ARG A 27 -2.06 14.09 -0.10
N SER A 28 -0.73 14.24 -0.09
CA SER A 28 0.08 14.59 1.08
C SER A 28 1.43 15.21 0.66
N HIS A 29 2.28 15.56 1.64
CA HIS A 29 3.60 16.14 1.41
C HIS A 29 4.70 15.26 2.02
N TYR A 30 5.92 15.39 1.52
CA TYR A 30 7.07 14.73 2.13
C TYR A 30 7.21 15.12 3.61
N GLY A 31 7.42 14.12 4.47
CA GLY A 31 7.46 14.30 5.92
C GLY A 31 6.10 14.14 6.62
N GLU A 32 5.00 13.99 5.86
CA GLU A 32 3.65 13.82 6.41
C GLU A 32 3.05 12.44 6.19
N PHE A 33 3.76 11.50 5.54
CA PHE A 33 3.31 10.14 5.34
C PHE A 33 4.39 9.12 5.67
N ASP A 34 3.96 7.96 6.13
CA ASP A 34 4.83 6.78 6.23
C ASP A 34 4.83 6.02 4.91
N ARG A 35 5.94 5.35 4.61
CA ARG A 35 6.07 4.51 3.42
C ARG A 35 6.63 3.14 3.77
N ILE A 36 5.96 2.09 3.31
CA ILE A 36 6.44 0.71 3.33
C ILE A 36 6.59 0.25 1.88
N LEU A 37 7.80 -0.18 1.52
CA LEU A 37 8.07 -0.82 0.23
C LEU A 37 8.42 -2.29 0.47
N TRP A 38 7.63 -3.20 -0.10
CA TRP A 38 7.78 -4.63 0.10
C TRP A 38 7.59 -5.40 -1.22
N PRO A 39 8.45 -6.39 -1.55
CA PRO A 39 8.28 -7.17 -2.78
C PRO A 39 6.88 -7.81 -2.88
N GLY A 40 6.10 -7.39 -3.87
CA GLY A 40 4.72 -7.85 -4.07
C GLY A 40 3.66 -7.21 -3.16
N THR A 41 3.95 -6.04 -2.58
CA THR A 41 3.03 -5.21 -1.79
C THR A 41 2.29 -5.99 -0.69
N SER A 42 1.12 -6.57 -0.98
CA SER A 42 0.30 -7.31 -0.01
C SER A 42 0.49 -8.84 -0.03
N LYS A 43 1.29 -9.37 -0.97
CA LYS A 43 1.51 -10.82 -1.14
C LYS A 43 2.03 -11.49 0.13
N ASP A 44 2.96 -10.84 0.84
CA ASP A 44 3.45 -11.27 2.15
C ASP A 44 2.66 -10.62 3.28
N LEU A 45 1.41 -11.06 3.42
CA LEU A 45 0.46 -10.48 4.37
C LEU A 45 1.04 -10.35 5.79
N ARG A 46 1.78 -11.36 6.28
CA ARG A 46 2.26 -11.39 7.66
C ARG A 46 3.23 -10.25 7.94
N ASN A 47 4.26 -10.12 7.11
CA ASN A 47 5.33 -9.15 7.37
C ASN A 47 4.87 -7.73 7.06
N VAL A 48 4.09 -7.55 5.99
CA VAL A 48 3.54 -6.24 5.59
C VAL A 48 2.57 -5.73 6.65
N LEU A 49 1.68 -6.59 7.17
CA LEU A 49 0.78 -6.22 8.26
C LEU A 49 1.57 -5.85 9.52
N SER A 50 2.62 -6.61 9.88
CA SER A 50 3.44 -6.29 11.05
C SER A 50 4.10 -4.92 10.96
N ALA A 51 4.62 -4.56 9.79
CA ALA A 51 5.18 -3.23 9.53
C ALA A 51 4.09 -2.13 9.56
N ALA A 52 2.93 -2.38 8.95
CA ALA A 52 1.81 -1.45 8.95
C ALA A 52 1.27 -1.19 10.37
N LEU A 53 1.19 -2.23 11.21
CA LEU A 53 0.80 -2.09 12.62
C LEU A 53 1.80 -1.28 13.43
N THR A 54 3.08 -1.35 13.07
CA THR A 54 4.11 -0.50 13.67
C THR A 54 3.88 0.97 13.33
N SER A 55 3.58 1.29 12.06
CA SER A 55 3.20 2.66 11.65
C SER A 55 1.90 3.12 12.35
N LEU A 56 0.86 2.28 12.40
CA LEU A 56 -0.39 2.57 13.14
C LEU A 56 -0.14 2.90 14.61
N LYS A 57 0.79 2.18 15.27
CA LYS A 57 1.15 2.42 16.66
C LYS A 57 1.97 3.69 16.87
N LEU A 58 2.97 3.94 16.02
CA LEU A 58 3.94 5.02 16.23
C LEU A 58 3.45 6.37 15.70
N HIS A 59 2.83 6.38 14.53
CA HIS A 59 2.48 7.60 13.80
C HIS A 59 0.98 7.74 13.53
N ASN A 60 0.17 6.71 13.82
CA ASN A 60 -1.30 6.74 13.81
C ASN A 60 -1.94 7.40 12.56
N PRO A 61 -1.60 6.97 11.32
CA PRO A 61 -2.22 7.45 10.10
C PRO A 61 -3.73 7.21 10.07
N GLU A 62 -4.45 8.10 9.39
CA GLU A 62 -5.90 8.04 9.22
C GLU A 62 -6.31 7.32 7.94
N GLU A 63 -5.37 7.20 7.00
CA GLU A 63 -5.55 6.63 5.68
C GLU A 63 -4.41 5.66 5.36
N VAL A 64 -4.73 4.55 4.70
CA VAL A 64 -3.77 3.61 4.13
C VAL A 64 -4.04 3.44 2.64
N LEU A 65 -3.01 3.62 1.85
CA LEU A 65 -3.02 3.41 0.41
C LEU A 65 -2.20 2.16 0.10
N ILE A 66 -2.86 1.12 -0.43
CA ILE A 66 -2.21 -0.13 -0.85
C ILE A 66 -2.04 -0.08 -2.37
N TYR A 67 -0.82 0.18 -2.84
CA TYR A 67 -0.46 0.24 -4.25
C TYR A 67 0.07 -1.12 -4.73
N GLU A 68 -0.81 -1.92 -5.31
CA GLU A 68 -0.41 -3.04 -6.17
C GLU A 68 0.06 -2.49 -7.52
N HIS A 69 0.67 -3.33 -8.35
CA HIS A 69 1.04 -2.94 -9.71
C HIS A 69 1.00 -4.13 -10.67
N GLU A 70 0.82 -3.82 -11.94
CA GLU A 70 0.91 -4.83 -13.02
C GLU A 70 2.33 -5.34 -13.20
N ASP A 71 2.48 -6.51 -13.83
CA ASP A 71 3.79 -7.09 -14.17
C ASP A 71 4.73 -7.21 -12.95
N CYS A 72 4.18 -7.61 -11.80
CA CYS A 72 4.93 -7.80 -10.56
C CYS A 72 5.74 -9.10 -10.54
N GLY A 73 7.07 -8.98 -10.57
CA GLY A 73 7.99 -10.13 -10.50
C GLY A 73 7.85 -10.97 -9.22
N ALA A 74 7.37 -10.39 -8.12
CA ALA A 74 7.14 -11.13 -6.87
C ALA A 74 5.94 -12.10 -6.93
N TYR A 75 5.01 -11.89 -7.86
CA TYR A 75 3.84 -12.75 -8.08
C TYR A 75 4.14 -13.94 -9.01
N GLY A 76 5.19 -13.86 -9.83
CA GLY A 76 5.58 -14.92 -10.77
C GLY A 76 4.43 -15.30 -11.70
N ASP A 77 4.11 -16.59 -11.81
CA ASP A 77 3.05 -17.08 -12.69
C ASP A 77 1.63 -16.66 -12.24
N ASN A 78 1.43 -16.28 -10.97
CA ASN A 78 0.13 -15.88 -10.43
C ASN A 78 -0.06 -14.36 -10.37
N ASN A 79 0.35 -13.66 -11.42
CA ASN A 79 0.37 -12.19 -11.50
C ASN A 79 -0.91 -11.59 -12.10
N SER A 80 -2.06 -12.19 -11.79
CA SER A 80 -3.35 -11.67 -12.27
C SER A 80 -3.86 -10.55 -11.36
N GLU A 81 -4.58 -9.59 -11.93
CA GLU A 81 -5.27 -8.55 -11.15
C GLU A 81 -6.14 -9.14 -10.03
N ALA A 82 -6.80 -10.28 -10.28
CA ALA A 82 -7.57 -11.00 -9.28
C ALA A 82 -6.71 -11.49 -8.10
N ALA A 83 -5.48 -11.93 -8.35
CA ALA A 83 -4.55 -12.34 -7.30
C ALA A 83 -4.10 -11.14 -6.44
N HIS A 84 -3.75 -10.02 -7.08
CA HIS A 84 -3.46 -8.75 -6.41
C HIS A 84 -4.64 -8.29 -5.55
N LYS A 85 -5.84 -8.24 -6.13
CA LYS A 85 -7.08 -7.84 -5.43
C LYS A 85 -7.36 -8.74 -4.23
N SER A 86 -7.18 -10.04 -4.37
CA SER A 86 -7.36 -11.00 -3.28
C SER A 86 -6.42 -10.72 -2.10
N ASN A 87 -5.14 -10.46 -2.37
CA ASN A 87 -4.16 -10.18 -1.32
C ASN A 87 -4.35 -8.79 -0.69
N ALA A 88 -4.60 -7.77 -1.51
CA ALA A 88 -4.87 -6.42 -1.04
C ALA A 88 -6.13 -6.39 -0.15
N THR A 89 -7.17 -7.14 -0.53
CA THR A 89 -8.38 -7.30 0.29
C THR A 89 -8.10 -7.96 1.64
N LYS A 90 -7.22 -8.98 1.69
CA LYS A 90 -6.83 -9.61 2.96
C LYS A 90 -6.09 -8.63 3.87
N LEU A 91 -5.16 -7.86 3.32
CA LEU A 91 -4.44 -6.82 4.06
C LEU A 91 -5.40 -5.72 4.56
N LYS A 92 -6.28 -5.21 3.70
CA LYS A 92 -7.33 -4.25 4.08
C LYS A 92 -8.19 -4.76 5.22
N LYS A 93 -8.70 -6.00 5.13
CA LYS A 93 -9.51 -6.60 6.21
C LYS A 93 -8.74 -6.71 7.52
N ALA A 94 -7.46 -7.08 7.47
CA ALA A 94 -6.63 -7.17 8.66
C ALA A 94 -6.39 -5.79 9.30
N LEU A 95 -6.10 -4.76 8.51
CA LEU A 95 -5.94 -3.39 9.00
C LEU A 95 -7.23 -2.84 9.64
N LEU A 96 -8.38 -3.06 9.00
CA LEU A 96 -9.68 -2.63 9.51
C LEU A 96 -10.08 -3.36 10.80
N LYS A 97 -9.62 -4.61 10.99
CA LYS A 97 -9.83 -5.32 12.25
C LYS A 97 -9.09 -4.64 13.41
N GLU A 98 -7.90 -4.10 13.14
CA GLU A 98 -7.04 -3.44 14.14
C GLU A 98 -7.45 -1.98 14.38
N LYS A 99 -7.92 -1.27 13.34
CA LYS A 99 -8.43 0.10 13.43
C LYS A 99 -9.67 0.27 12.54
N PRO A 100 -10.89 0.05 13.06
CA PRO A 100 -12.12 0.05 12.27
C PRO A 100 -12.46 1.38 11.56
N GLN A 101 -12.01 2.52 12.10
CA GLN A 101 -12.20 3.83 11.48
C GLN A 101 -11.13 4.20 10.44
N LEU A 102 -10.17 3.31 10.16
CA LEU A 102 -9.11 3.54 9.18
C LEU A 102 -9.70 3.59 7.77
N GLN A 103 -9.35 4.61 6.99
CA GLN A 103 -9.67 4.63 5.57
C GLN A 103 -8.63 3.78 4.83
N VAL A 104 -9.07 2.83 4.02
CA VAL A 104 -8.15 1.94 3.29
C VAL A 104 -8.57 1.85 1.83
N GLU A 105 -7.73 2.36 0.93
CA GLU A 105 -7.87 2.26 -0.52
C GLU A 105 -6.94 1.17 -1.06
N THR A 106 -7.48 0.37 -1.99
CA THR A 106 -6.71 -0.62 -2.74
C THR A 106 -6.61 -0.12 -4.17
N LEU A 107 -5.39 0.11 -4.62
CA LEU A 107 -5.07 0.72 -5.90
C LEU A 107 -4.17 -0.22 -6.70
N ILE A 108 -4.22 -0.10 -8.03
CA ILE A 108 -3.27 -0.74 -8.93
C ILE A 108 -2.63 0.31 -9.85
N ALA A 109 -1.30 0.32 -9.84
CA ALA A 109 -0.51 1.13 -10.74
C ALA A 109 -0.20 0.37 -12.03
N THR A 110 -0.46 1.01 -13.16
CA THR A 110 0.10 0.65 -14.46
C THR A 110 1.26 1.60 -14.78
N LEU A 111 1.97 1.35 -15.88
CA LEU A 111 3.01 2.28 -16.34
C LEU A 111 2.46 3.65 -16.77
N GLN A 112 1.13 3.81 -16.87
CA GLN A 112 0.49 5.04 -17.34
C GLN A 112 -0.38 5.73 -16.28
N GLU A 113 -1.02 4.98 -15.39
CA GLU A 113 -2.03 5.51 -14.48
C GLU A 113 -2.16 4.68 -13.19
N ILE A 114 -2.88 5.23 -12.20
CA ILE A 114 -3.30 4.53 -10.98
C ILE A 114 -4.81 4.43 -11.00
N LYS A 115 -5.34 3.25 -10.70
CA LYS A 115 -6.78 2.95 -10.65
C LYS A 115 -7.15 2.26 -9.35
N ASP A 116 -8.45 2.28 -9.04
CA ASP A 116 -9.01 1.41 -8.00
C ASP A 116 -8.86 -0.06 -8.40
N LEU A 117 -8.48 -0.89 -7.42
CA LEU A 117 -8.34 -2.34 -7.54
C LEU A 117 -9.53 -3.09 -6.94
#